data_AF-A0A7C1TQJ9-F1
#
_entry.id   AF-A0A7C1TQJ9-F1
#
_cell.length_a   1.000
_cell.length_b   1.000
_cell.length_c   1.000
_cell.angle_alpha   90.00
_cell.angle_beta   90.00
_cell.angle_gamma   90.00
#
_symmetry.space_group_name_H-M   'P 1'
#
loop_
_entity.id
_entity.type
_entity.pdbx_description
1 polymer ?
#
loop_
_entity_poly.entity_id
_entity_poly.type
_entity_poly.pdbx_seq_one_letter_code
_entity_poly.pdbx_strand_id
1 'polypeptide(L)'
;GRGANFVHPKYGPVWGTSHLGDESVALIGTDPINYPDQAWKVVQTLEGQGGGSLFVKTHKNSRYLYVDTPLNPDDDIMHSVAVFDIKNLDKPYKVLPIAKWAGIKKGARRVVQGEFNKDGTEIWFSVWNAKNLESAIVVVDDATLKLKKVIKDKRLITPTGKFNVYNTQNDVY
;
A
#
# COMPACT_ATOMS: atom_id res chain seq x y z
N GLY A 1 8.99 3.13 3.16
CA GLY A 1 7.99 4.22 3.26
C GLY A 1 7.96 4.85 4.65
N ARG A 2 6.97 5.70 4.97
CA ARG A 2 6.73 6.24 6.33
C ARG A 2 6.06 5.23 7.29
N GLY A 3 5.68 4.05 6.77
CA GLY A 3 4.87 3.05 7.45
C GLY A 3 3.39 3.36 7.40
N ALA A 4 2.60 2.67 8.22
CA ALA A 4 1.15 2.78 8.28
C ALA A 4 0.66 2.68 9.73
N ASN A 5 0.00 3.72 10.25
CA ASN A 5 -0.58 3.68 11.60
C ASN A 5 -2.06 3.31 11.54
N PHE A 6 -2.48 2.39 12.42
CA PHE A 6 -3.90 2.06 12.58
C PHE A 6 -4.17 1.49 13.96
N VAL A 7 -5.46 1.32 14.29
CA VAL A 7 -5.88 0.66 15.53
C VAL A 7 -6.13 -0.81 15.25
N HIS A 8 -5.27 -1.67 15.80
CA HIS A 8 -5.42 -3.11 15.76
C HIS A 8 -6.58 -3.55 16.67
N PRO A 9 -7.51 -4.43 16.22
CA PRO A 9 -8.68 -4.83 17.02
C PRO A 9 -8.35 -5.46 18.38
N LYS A 10 -7.20 -6.13 18.48
CA LYS A 10 -6.75 -6.82 19.71
C LYS A 10 -5.65 -6.08 20.48
N TYR A 11 -4.80 -5.32 19.79
CA TYR A 11 -3.53 -4.82 20.35
C TYR A 11 -3.49 -3.30 20.50
N GLY A 12 -4.58 -2.59 20.13
CA GLY A 12 -4.62 -1.15 20.20
C GLY A 12 -3.84 -0.48 19.06
N PRO A 13 -3.40 0.78 19.25
CA PRO A 13 -2.61 1.49 18.26
C PRO A 13 -1.32 0.74 17.87
N VAL A 14 -1.12 0.55 16.57
CA VAL A 14 0.05 -0.09 15.99
C VAL A 14 0.60 0.71 14.81
N TRP A 15 1.88 0.51 14.53
CA TRP A 15 2.54 0.94 13.30
C TRP A 15 3.02 -0.28 12.52
N GLY A 16 2.78 -0.29 11.21
CA GLY A 16 3.15 -1.39 10.32
C GLY A 16 4.31 -1.06 9.38
N THR A 17 5.14 -2.07 9.08
CA THR A 17 6.12 -2.06 7.99
C THR A 17 6.16 -3.39 7.26
N SER A 18 6.39 -3.34 5.96
CA SER A 18 6.74 -4.50 5.13
C SER A 18 8.27 -4.60 4.96
N HIS A 19 8.72 -5.68 4.33
CA HIS A 19 10.13 -5.94 4.12
C HIS A 19 10.51 -6.10 2.65
N LEU A 20 11.78 -5.77 2.37
CA LEU A 20 12.36 -5.98 1.05
C LEU A 20 12.80 -7.44 0.86
N GLY A 21 13.34 -8.06 1.91
CA GLY A 21 13.98 -9.38 1.86
C GLY A 21 13.01 -10.56 1.93
N ASP A 22 11.80 -10.36 2.43
CA ASP A 22 10.78 -11.39 2.62
C ASP A 22 9.36 -10.80 2.55
N GLU A 23 8.37 -11.68 2.59
CA GLU A 23 6.93 -11.38 2.48
C GLU A 23 6.31 -10.81 3.76
N SER A 24 7.07 -10.66 4.84
CA SER A 24 6.48 -10.35 6.13
C SER A 24 6.07 -8.87 6.25
N VAL A 25 5.00 -8.63 7.01
CA VAL A 25 4.55 -7.30 7.44
C VAL A 25 4.47 -7.28 8.96
N ALA A 26 5.40 -6.60 9.61
CA ALA A 26 5.49 -6.52 11.06
C ALA A 26 4.66 -5.36 11.60
N LEU A 27 3.91 -5.61 12.68
CA LEU A 27 3.13 -4.62 13.42
C LEU A 27 3.72 -4.44 14.82
N ILE A 28 4.09 -3.22 15.17
CA ILE A 28 4.61 -2.85 16.50
C ILE A 28 3.56 -2.05 17.28
N GLY A 29 3.36 -2.36 18.57
CA GLY A 29 2.49 -1.56 19.44
C GLY A 29 3.07 -0.18 19.74
N THR A 30 2.24 0.87 19.71
CA THR A 30 2.71 2.27 19.80
C THR A 30 2.07 3.09 20.93
N ASP A 31 1.26 2.48 21.79
CA ASP A 31 0.58 3.17 22.89
C ASP A 31 1.07 2.67 24.27
N PRO A 32 2.12 3.30 24.86
CA PRO A 32 2.64 2.92 26.17
C PRO A 32 1.72 3.31 27.34
N ILE A 33 0.69 4.13 27.11
CA ILE A 33 -0.19 4.61 28.17
C ILE A 33 -1.35 3.63 28.35
N ASN A 34 -2.08 3.33 27.27
CA ASN A 34 -3.26 2.47 27.36
C ASN A 34 -2.98 0.99 27.02
N TYR A 35 -1.87 0.71 26.33
CA TYR A 35 -1.46 -0.65 25.95
C TYR A 35 0.01 -0.94 26.34
N PRO A 36 0.40 -0.73 27.62
CA PRO A 36 1.80 -0.82 28.06
C PRO A 36 2.46 -2.18 27.78
N ASP A 37 1.71 -3.28 27.87
CA ASP A 37 2.24 -4.63 27.60
C ASP A 37 2.65 -4.84 26.15
N GLN A 38 2.02 -4.09 25.22
CA GLN A 38 2.20 -4.20 23.77
C GLN A 38 3.15 -3.14 23.21
N ALA A 39 3.35 -2.05 23.94
CA ALA A 39 4.16 -0.94 23.50
C ALA A 39 5.60 -1.36 23.19
N TRP A 40 6.07 -0.96 22.00
CA TRP A 40 7.43 -1.17 21.51
C TRP A 40 7.80 -2.64 21.27
N LYS A 41 6.80 -3.52 21.15
CA LYS A 41 6.99 -4.94 20.80
C LYS A 41 6.29 -5.25 19.47
N VAL A 42 6.87 -6.17 18.71
CA VAL A 42 6.16 -6.76 17.56
C VAL A 42 5.01 -7.60 18.10
N VAL A 43 3.78 -7.17 17.83
CA VAL A 43 2.56 -7.80 18.35
C VAL A 43 1.94 -8.78 17.36
N GLN A 44 2.24 -8.61 16.07
CA GLN A 44 1.80 -9.51 15.00
C GLN A 44 2.71 -9.35 13.79
N THR A 45 2.93 -10.45 13.09
CA THR A 45 3.54 -10.49 11.77
C THR A 45 2.52 -11.09 10.80
N LEU A 46 2.22 -10.39 9.72
CA LEU A 46 1.37 -10.86 8.63
C LEU A 46 2.25 -11.37 7.49
N GLU A 47 1.72 -12.29 6.69
CA GLU A 47 2.36 -12.76 5.45
C GLU A 47 1.71 -12.08 4.24
N GLY A 48 2.50 -11.35 3.46
CA GLY A 48 2.11 -10.68 2.23
C GLY A 48 2.23 -11.56 0.99
N GLN A 49 2.36 -10.92 -0.18
CA GLN A 49 2.46 -11.65 -1.46
C GLN A 49 3.85 -12.25 -1.69
N GLY A 50 4.89 -11.63 -1.14
CA GLY A 50 6.27 -11.96 -1.45
C GLY A 50 7.22 -10.85 -0.99
N GLY A 51 8.52 -11.12 -1.08
CA GLY A 51 9.55 -10.08 -0.91
C GLY A 51 9.49 -8.99 -1.98
N GLY A 52 10.31 -7.95 -1.83
CA GLY A 52 10.37 -6.85 -2.77
C GLY A 52 9.38 -5.71 -2.50
N SER A 53 8.75 -5.66 -1.32
CA SER A 53 7.89 -4.56 -0.90
C SER A 53 8.70 -3.30 -0.58
N LEU A 54 8.14 -2.13 -0.90
CA LEU A 54 8.74 -0.82 -0.58
C LEU A 54 7.82 0.04 0.30
N PHE A 55 6.50 -0.11 0.18
CA PHE A 55 5.53 0.70 0.89
C PHE A 55 4.35 -0.12 1.40
N VAL A 56 4.06 0.10 2.68
CA VAL A 56 2.74 -0.13 3.25
C VAL A 56 1.99 1.20 3.37
N LYS A 57 0.65 1.16 3.30
CA LYS A 57 -0.18 2.35 3.45
C LYS A 57 -1.55 2.03 4.04
N THR A 58 -2.04 2.89 4.92
CA THR A 58 -3.44 2.96 5.31
C THR A 58 -3.86 4.43 5.47
N HIS A 59 -5.07 4.67 5.97
CA HIS A 59 -5.56 5.98 6.33
C HIS A 59 -6.60 5.84 7.45
N LYS A 60 -6.75 6.85 8.32
CA LYS A 60 -7.71 6.83 9.44
C LYS A 60 -9.17 6.56 9.05
N ASN A 61 -9.53 6.87 7.81
CA ASN A 61 -10.87 6.65 7.24
C ASN A 61 -10.98 5.34 6.43
N SER A 62 -9.86 4.65 6.23
CA SER A 62 -9.82 3.36 5.52
C SER A 62 -9.93 2.21 6.52
N ARG A 63 -10.51 1.11 6.04
CA ARG A 63 -10.53 -0.18 6.73
C ARG A 63 -9.34 -1.06 6.33
N TYR A 64 -8.55 -0.62 5.37
CA TYR A 64 -7.63 -1.49 4.63
C TYR A 64 -6.17 -1.10 4.85
N LEU A 65 -5.32 -2.11 4.88
CA LEU A 65 -3.86 -1.97 4.83
C LEU A 65 -3.39 -2.48 3.47
N TYR A 66 -2.73 -1.61 2.71
CA TYR A 66 -2.23 -1.88 1.37
C TYR A 66 -0.73 -2.14 1.41
N VAL A 67 -0.26 -3.16 0.69
CA VAL A 67 1.15 -3.57 0.63
C VAL A 67 1.54 -3.80 -0.82
N ASP A 68 2.50 -3.02 -1.31
CA ASP A 68 3.05 -3.19 -2.66
C ASP A 68 4.19 -4.21 -2.70
N THR A 69 4.57 -4.66 -3.89
CA THR A 69 5.68 -5.61 -4.09
C THR A 69 6.48 -5.29 -5.36
N PRO A 70 6.85 -4.01 -5.61
CA PRO A 70 7.37 -3.57 -6.91
C PRO A 70 8.70 -4.21 -7.29
N LEU A 71 9.50 -4.70 -6.34
CA LEU A 71 10.80 -5.31 -6.60
C LEU A 71 10.78 -6.84 -6.61
N ASN A 72 9.60 -7.45 -6.50
CA ASN A 72 9.45 -8.89 -6.64
C ASN A 72 9.88 -9.34 -8.06
N PRO A 73 10.53 -10.51 -8.22
CA PRO A 73 10.89 -11.04 -9.52
C PRO A 73 9.71 -11.62 -10.31
N ASP A 74 8.60 -11.96 -9.64
CA ASP A 74 7.39 -12.47 -10.28
C ASP A 74 6.52 -11.33 -10.80
N ASP A 75 6.16 -11.39 -12.08
CA ASP A 75 5.36 -10.39 -12.78
C ASP A 75 3.98 -10.20 -12.11
N ASP A 76 3.27 -11.28 -11.76
CA ASP A 76 1.94 -11.19 -11.16
C ASP A 76 1.99 -10.51 -9.78
N ILE A 77 3.07 -10.73 -9.02
CA ILE A 77 3.29 -10.11 -7.72
C ILE A 77 3.70 -8.64 -7.86
N MET A 78 4.64 -8.29 -8.74
CA MET A 78 5.05 -6.88 -8.92
C MET A 78 4.00 -6.02 -9.65
N HIS A 79 3.03 -6.65 -10.32
CA HIS A 79 1.90 -6.00 -11.01
C HIS A 79 0.67 -5.78 -10.13
N SER A 80 0.74 -6.20 -8.86
CA SER A 80 -0.41 -6.21 -7.94
C SER A 80 -0.10 -5.59 -6.58
N VAL A 81 -1.13 -5.51 -5.75
CA VAL A 81 -1.07 -5.01 -4.36
C VAL A 81 -1.89 -5.94 -3.47
N ALA A 82 -1.33 -6.36 -2.34
CA ALA A 82 -2.08 -7.04 -1.29
C ALA A 82 -2.87 -6.03 -0.44
N VAL A 83 -4.09 -6.40 -0.07
CA VAL A 83 -5.01 -5.59 0.71
C VAL A 83 -5.58 -6.40 1.86
N PHE A 84 -5.13 -6.07 3.07
CA PHE A 84 -5.61 -6.68 4.30
C PHE A 84 -6.80 -5.91 4.86
N ASP A 85 -7.76 -6.63 5.42
CA ASP A 85 -8.84 -6.05 6.22
C ASP A 85 -8.35 -5.86 7.67
N ILE A 86 -8.14 -4.63 8.11
CA ILE A 86 -7.64 -4.31 9.45
C ILE A 86 -8.54 -4.88 10.55
N LYS A 87 -9.85 -5.02 10.29
CA LYS A 87 -10.79 -5.60 11.25
C LYS A 87 -10.68 -7.12 11.34
N ASN A 88 -10.03 -7.79 10.40
CA ASN A 88 -9.93 -9.25 10.31
C ASN A 88 -8.56 -9.66 9.72
N LEU A 89 -7.46 -9.29 10.39
CA LEU A 89 -6.10 -9.50 9.87
C LEU A 89 -5.68 -10.98 9.76
N ASP A 90 -6.42 -11.89 10.41
CA ASP A 90 -6.23 -13.34 10.27
C ASP A 90 -6.85 -13.92 8.99
N LYS A 91 -7.65 -13.13 8.26
CA LYS A 91 -8.21 -13.55 6.98
C LYS A 91 -7.21 -13.31 5.84
N PRO A 92 -7.26 -14.14 4.78
CA PRO A 92 -6.45 -13.90 3.59
C PRO A 92 -6.64 -12.49 3.04
N TYR A 93 -5.53 -11.86 2.63
CA TYR A 93 -5.57 -10.60 1.92
C TYR A 93 -6.27 -10.75 0.56
N LYS A 94 -6.76 -9.62 0.04
CA LYS A 94 -7.21 -9.53 -1.36
C LYS A 94 -6.06 -9.06 -2.24
N VAL A 95 -6.05 -9.48 -3.50
CA VAL A 95 -5.08 -9.03 -4.49
C VAL A 95 -5.76 -8.09 -5.47
N LEU A 96 -5.23 -6.87 -5.61
CA LEU A 96 -5.69 -5.90 -6.62
C LEU A 96 -4.78 -5.94 -7.85
N PRO A 97 -5.30 -6.22 -9.05
CA PRO A 97 -4.48 -6.34 -10.26
C PRO A 97 -4.23 -4.95 -10.88
N ILE A 98 -3.48 -4.10 -10.17
CA ILE A 98 -3.31 -2.68 -10.48
C ILE A 98 -2.70 -2.45 -11.88
N ALA A 99 -1.64 -3.17 -12.25
CA ALA A 99 -1.05 -3.01 -13.58
C ALA A 99 -1.98 -3.49 -14.71
N LYS A 100 -2.79 -4.52 -14.44
CA LYS A 100 -3.84 -4.99 -15.37
C LYS A 100 -4.90 -3.91 -15.58
N TRP A 101 -5.35 -3.26 -14.50
CA TRP A 101 -6.31 -2.14 -14.57
C TRP A 101 -5.76 -0.94 -15.35
N ALA A 102 -4.45 -0.69 -15.30
CA ALA A 102 -3.84 0.36 -16.12
C ALA A 102 -3.88 0.05 -17.63
N GLY A 103 -4.10 -1.21 -18.04
CA GLY A 103 -4.21 -1.59 -19.45
C GLY A 103 -2.92 -1.40 -20.25
N ILE A 104 -1.76 -1.44 -19.58
CA ILE A 104 -0.44 -1.33 -20.22
C ILE A 104 0.13 -2.74 -20.43
N LYS A 105 0.53 -3.05 -21.66
CA LYS A 105 0.98 -4.40 -22.04
C LYS A 105 2.49 -4.61 -22.06
N LYS A 106 3.28 -3.53 -22.19
CA LYS A 106 4.74 -3.62 -22.40
C LYS A 106 5.50 -3.18 -21.14
N GLY A 107 6.66 -3.79 -20.93
CA GLY A 107 7.62 -3.40 -19.89
C GLY A 107 7.31 -3.96 -18.51
N ALA A 108 8.11 -3.53 -17.53
CA ALA A 108 8.09 -4.10 -16.18
C ALA A 108 6.80 -3.75 -15.41
N ARG A 109 6.25 -2.54 -15.58
CA ARG A 109 4.95 -2.11 -15.00
C ARG A 109 4.86 -2.33 -13.48
N ARG A 110 5.96 -2.03 -12.77
CA ARG A 110 6.06 -2.19 -11.31
C ARG A 110 5.03 -1.31 -10.62
N VAL A 111 4.21 -1.90 -9.75
CA VAL A 111 3.21 -1.16 -9.00
C VAL A 111 3.82 -0.67 -7.70
N VAL A 112 3.91 0.65 -7.54
CA VAL A 112 4.63 1.25 -6.42
C VAL A 112 3.86 2.38 -5.76
N GLN A 113 3.96 2.38 -4.43
CA GLN A 113 3.56 3.40 -3.48
C GLN A 113 2.08 3.74 -3.56
N GLY A 114 1.29 3.22 -2.61
CA GLY A 114 -0.07 3.71 -2.37
C GLY A 114 -0.03 5.10 -1.71
N GLU A 115 -0.84 6.03 -2.18
CA GLU A 115 -1.04 7.34 -1.56
C GLU A 115 -2.51 7.74 -1.57
N PHE A 116 -3.06 8.08 -0.41
CA PHE A 116 -4.46 8.48 -0.28
C PHE A 116 -4.70 9.91 -0.75
N ASN A 117 -5.92 10.20 -1.20
CA ASN A 117 -6.45 11.56 -1.27
C ASN A 117 -6.66 12.15 0.14
N LYS A 118 -7.04 13.43 0.22
CA LYS A 118 -7.26 14.14 1.49
C LYS A 118 -8.29 13.46 2.39
N ASP A 119 -9.37 12.96 1.78
CA ASP A 119 -10.51 12.42 2.52
C ASP A 119 -10.33 10.95 2.90
N GLY A 120 -9.27 10.30 2.40
CA GLY A 120 -9.01 8.88 2.65
C GLY A 120 -9.98 7.92 1.97
N THR A 121 -10.66 8.37 0.92
CA THR A 121 -11.69 7.60 0.20
C THR A 121 -11.15 6.96 -1.07
N GLU A 122 -10.00 7.42 -1.54
CA GLU A 122 -9.32 6.93 -2.74
C GLU A 122 -7.83 6.75 -2.45
N ILE A 123 -7.25 5.65 -2.95
CA ILE A 123 -5.81 5.40 -2.90
C ILE A 123 -5.24 5.25 -4.31
N TRP A 124 -4.09 5.89 -4.54
CA TRP A 124 -3.47 6.02 -5.85
C TRP A 124 -2.18 5.21 -5.90
N PHE A 125 -1.97 4.48 -6.98
CA PHE A 125 -0.76 3.68 -7.23
C PHE A 125 -0.09 4.09 -8.53
N SER A 126 1.23 4.18 -8.53
CA SER A 126 1.99 4.37 -9.77
C SER A 126 2.21 3.03 -10.44
N VAL A 127 1.92 2.94 -11.73
CA VAL A 127 2.37 1.84 -12.59
C VAL A 127 3.62 2.34 -13.31
N TRP A 128 4.77 2.03 -12.71
CA TRP A 128 6.08 2.53 -13.09
C TRP A 128 6.70 1.69 -14.20
N ASN A 129 7.05 2.34 -15.30
CA ASN A 129 7.72 1.72 -16.43
C ASN A 129 9.00 2.48 -16.83
N ALA A 130 9.75 1.93 -17.80
CA ALA A 130 10.92 2.59 -18.37
C ALA A 130 10.54 3.92 -19.06
N LYS A 131 11.50 4.85 -19.15
CA LYS A 131 11.31 6.21 -19.71
C LYS A 131 10.68 6.24 -21.11
N ASN A 132 11.00 5.25 -21.94
CA ASN A 132 10.53 5.11 -23.32
C ASN A 132 9.25 4.25 -23.44
N LEU A 133 8.64 3.86 -22.33
CA LEU A 133 7.42 3.04 -22.29
C LEU A 133 6.29 3.77 -21.57
N GLU A 134 5.06 3.39 -21.89
CA GLU A 134 3.86 3.95 -21.26
C GLU A 134 3.82 3.61 -19.75
N SER A 135 3.39 4.59 -18.96
CA SER A 135 3.14 4.47 -17.52
C SER A 135 1.75 5.02 -17.18
N ALA A 136 1.27 4.77 -15.96
CA ALA A 136 -0.03 5.28 -15.51
C ALA A 136 -0.04 5.54 -14.01
N ILE A 137 -1.05 6.26 -13.54
CA ILE A 137 -1.49 6.24 -12.14
C ILE A 137 -2.88 5.59 -12.11
N VAL A 138 -3.07 4.62 -11.22
CA VAL A 138 -4.35 3.95 -11.00
C VAL A 138 -4.94 4.44 -9.69
N VAL A 139 -6.18 4.89 -9.73
CA VAL A 139 -6.98 5.31 -8.57
C VAL A 139 -7.94 4.18 -8.22
N VAL A 140 -7.91 3.77 -6.97
CA VAL A 140 -8.79 2.75 -6.39
C VAL A 140 -9.76 3.42 -5.44
N ASP A 141 -11.03 3.05 -5.53
CA ASP A 141 -12.07 3.40 -4.56
C ASP A 141 -11.86 2.54 -3.30
N ASP A 142 -11.47 3.15 -2.19
CA ASP A 142 -11.07 2.43 -0.97
C ASP A 142 -12.22 1.60 -0.40
N ALA A 143 -13.44 2.16 -0.39
CA ALA A 143 -14.60 1.51 0.21
C ALA A 143 -14.99 0.21 -0.52
N THR A 144 -14.80 0.17 -1.85
CA THR A 144 -15.22 -0.97 -2.68
C THR A 144 -14.07 -1.84 -3.18
N LEU A 145 -12.82 -1.38 -3.06
CA LEU A 145 -11.62 -1.97 -3.64
C LEU A 145 -11.70 -2.15 -5.17
N LYS A 146 -12.44 -1.25 -5.84
CA LYS A 146 -12.62 -1.30 -7.30
C LYS A 146 -11.81 -0.19 -7.98
N LEU A 147 -11.48 -0.43 -9.25
CA LEU A 147 -10.92 0.58 -10.13
C LEU A 147 -11.86 1.79 -10.20
N LYS A 148 -11.34 2.96 -9.83
CA LYS A 148 -12.05 4.24 -9.95
C LYS A 148 -11.66 4.98 -11.23
N LYS A 149 -10.36 5.09 -11.50
CA LYS A 149 -9.83 5.87 -12.62
C LYS A 149 -8.42 5.41 -13.00
N VAL A 150 -8.08 5.54 -14.27
CA VAL A 150 -6.71 5.41 -14.77
C VAL A 150 -6.29 6.76 -15.35
N ILE A 151 -5.16 7.29 -14.90
CA ILE A 151 -4.57 8.53 -15.38
C ILE A 151 -3.39 8.17 -16.29
N LYS A 152 -3.49 8.60 -17.55
CA LYS A 152 -2.46 8.46 -18.58
C LYS A 152 -2.28 9.80 -19.27
N ASP A 153 -1.05 10.15 -19.57
CA ASP A 153 -0.69 11.37 -20.29
C ASP A 153 0.69 11.17 -20.92
N LYS A 154 0.95 11.76 -22.09
CA LYS A 154 2.28 11.71 -22.73
C LYS A 154 3.39 12.32 -21.85
N ARG A 155 3.01 13.24 -20.95
CA ARG A 155 3.91 13.88 -19.98
C ARG A 155 4.16 13.02 -18.74
N LEU A 156 3.35 11.99 -18.51
CA LEU A 156 3.46 11.11 -17.34
C LEU A 156 4.55 10.06 -17.55
N ILE A 157 5.80 10.53 -17.57
CA ILE A 157 6.99 9.71 -17.79
C ILE A 157 7.50 9.23 -16.44
N THR A 158 7.65 7.90 -16.28
CA THR A 158 8.20 7.26 -15.08
C THR A 158 7.61 7.77 -13.74
N PRO A 159 6.28 7.77 -13.54
CA PRO A 159 5.68 8.18 -12.27
C PRO A 159 6.09 7.22 -11.15
N THR A 160 6.55 7.77 -10.02
CA THR A 160 7.00 6.99 -8.85
C THR A 160 6.32 7.52 -7.58
N GLY A 161 6.96 8.47 -6.88
CA GLY A 161 6.44 9.09 -5.67
C GLY A 161 5.23 9.97 -5.93
N LYS A 162 4.19 9.81 -5.11
CA LYS A 162 2.98 10.62 -5.10
C LYS A 162 2.76 11.15 -3.68
N PHE A 163 2.50 12.43 -3.54
CA PHE A 163 2.37 13.08 -2.23
C PHE A 163 1.11 13.93 -2.23
N ASN A 164 0.10 13.50 -1.49
CA ASN A 164 -1.06 14.34 -1.28
C ASN A 164 -0.69 15.50 -0.35
N VAL A 165 -1.04 16.73 -0.73
CA VAL A 165 -0.64 17.93 0.00
C VAL A 165 -1.05 17.88 1.47
N TYR A 166 -2.33 17.56 1.76
CA TYR A 166 -2.84 17.55 3.12
C TYR A 166 -2.20 16.42 3.95
N ASN A 167 -2.15 15.20 3.41
CA ASN A 167 -1.60 14.04 4.11
C ASN A 167 -0.09 14.19 4.36
N THR A 168 0.63 14.87 3.46
CA THR A 168 2.06 15.14 3.62
C THR A 168 2.30 16.25 4.63
N GLN A 169 1.54 17.36 4.54
CA GLN A 169 1.68 18.49 5.47
C GLN A 169 1.36 18.11 6.92
N ASN A 170 0.39 17.21 7.12
CA ASN A 170 -0.12 16.84 8.44
C ASN A 170 0.32 15.45 8.89
N ASP A 171 1.28 14.83 8.18
CA ASP A 171 1.81 13.51 8.51
C ASP A 171 0.74 12.44 8.75
N VAL A 172 -0.25 12.38 7.86
CA VAL A 172 -1.32 11.38 7.88
C VAL A 172 -0.90 10.16 7.04
N TYR A 173 -0.67 9.02 7.69
CA TYR A 173 -0.27 7.76 7.04
C TYR A 173 -0.60 6.50 7.86
#